data_AF-H6UK59-F1
#
_entry.id   AF-H6UK59-F1
#
_cell.length_a   1.000
_cell.length_b   1.000
_cell.length_c   1.000
_cell.angle_alpha   90.00
_cell.angle_beta   90.00
_cell.angle_gamma   90.00
#
_symmetry.space_group_name_H-M   'P 1'
#
loop_
_entity.id
_entity.type
_entity.pdbx_description
1 polymer ?
#
loop_
_entity_poly.entity_id
_entity_poly.type
_entity_poly.pdbx_seq_one_letter_code
_entity_poly.pdbx_strand_id
1 'polypeptide(L)'
;MAKTVAYFYDPDVGNFHYGAGHPMKPHRLALTHSLVLHYGLYKKMIVFKPYQASQHDMCRFHSEDYIDFYQPTCIVLQCGADSLGCDRLGCFNLSIRGHGECVEYVKSFNIPLLVLGGGGYTVRNVARCWTYETSLLVEEAISEELPYSGKIHFMMPPQGDTILTSPQNDLVWREIAPSGSSAD
;
A
#
# COMPACT_ATOMS: atom_id res chain seq x y z
N MET A 1 -1.81 26.56 -0.62
CA MET A 1 -1.51 26.19 -2.02
C MET A 1 -2.06 24.80 -2.26
N ALA A 2 -2.55 24.51 -3.47
CA ALA A 2 -2.90 23.14 -3.84
C ALA A 2 -1.61 22.27 -3.88
N LYS A 3 -1.62 21.11 -3.24
CA LYS A 3 -0.50 20.16 -3.27
C LYS A 3 -0.54 19.37 -4.58
N THR A 4 0.55 19.37 -5.33
CA THR A 4 0.71 18.50 -6.50
C THR A 4 1.22 17.13 -6.04
N VAL A 5 0.51 16.07 -6.40
CA VAL A 5 0.90 14.69 -6.08
C VAL A 5 1.40 14.00 -7.34
N ALA A 6 2.61 13.45 -7.28
CA ALA A 6 3.18 12.61 -8.33
C ALA A 6 3.09 11.13 -7.89
N TYR A 7 2.60 10.26 -8.77
CA TYR A 7 2.43 8.84 -8.51
C TYR A 7 3.24 8.03 -9.52
N PHE A 8 4.15 7.17 -9.04
CA PHE A 8 5.05 6.40 -9.89
C PHE A 8 4.61 4.95 -9.97
N TYR A 9 4.40 4.44 -11.18
CA TYR A 9 4.03 3.05 -11.40
C TYR A 9 4.57 2.53 -12.73
N ASP A 10 5.25 1.38 -12.66
CA ASP A 10 5.61 0.58 -13.82
C ASP A 10 4.64 -0.60 -13.94
N PRO A 11 3.92 -0.77 -15.07
CA PRO A 11 3.04 -1.92 -15.30
C PRO A 11 3.71 -3.29 -15.11
N ASP A 12 5.04 -3.38 -15.26
CA ASP A 12 5.77 -4.63 -15.16
C ASP A 12 6.10 -5.03 -13.70
N VAL A 13 6.02 -4.09 -12.75
CA VAL A 13 6.45 -4.31 -11.36
C VAL A 13 5.66 -5.42 -10.65
N GLY A 14 4.41 -5.66 -11.06
CA GLY A 14 3.56 -6.71 -10.51
C GLY A 14 3.82 -8.12 -11.05
N ASN A 15 4.62 -8.24 -12.12
CA ASN A 15 4.86 -9.49 -12.84
C ASN A 15 6.06 -10.28 -12.29
N PHE A 16 6.80 -9.70 -11.34
CA PHE A 16 7.91 -10.38 -10.68
C PHE A 16 7.41 -11.39 -9.63
N HIS A 17 8.06 -12.55 -9.56
CA HIS A 17 7.76 -13.61 -8.60
C HIS A 17 9.01 -14.10 -7.88
N TYR A 18 8.98 -14.08 -6.54
CA TYR A 18 10.14 -14.42 -5.69
C TYR A 18 10.36 -15.93 -5.49
N GLY A 19 9.48 -16.77 -6.03
CA GLY A 19 9.53 -18.23 -5.86
C GLY A 19 8.39 -18.78 -5.02
N ALA A 20 8.21 -20.10 -5.09
CA ALA A 20 7.18 -20.81 -4.35
C ALA A 20 7.39 -20.64 -2.83
N GLY A 21 6.30 -20.49 -2.07
CA GLY A 21 6.34 -20.30 -0.61
C GLY A 21 6.76 -18.90 -0.13
N HIS A 22 7.50 -18.13 -0.93
CA HIS A 22 8.02 -16.83 -0.51
C HIS A 22 6.90 -15.81 -0.20
N PRO A 23 6.96 -15.08 0.94
CA PRO A 23 5.89 -14.18 1.39
C PRO A 23 5.81 -12.87 0.60
N MET A 24 6.94 -12.35 0.08
CA MET A 24 6.94 -11.16 -0.78
C MET A 24 6.26 -11.47 -2.12
N LYS A 25 5.15 -10.80 -2.37
CA LYS A 25 4.39 -10.88 -3.64
C LYS A 25 4.30 -9.48 -4.28
N PRO A 26 5.18 -9.15 -5.26
CA PRO A 26 5.15 -7.87 -5.98
C PRO A 26 3.79 -7.54 -6.60
N HIS A 27 2.99 -8.57 -6.93
CA HIS A 27 1.62 -8.44 -7.42
C HIS A 27 0.71 -7.52 -6.58
N ARG A 28 0.97 -7.34 -5.28
CA ARG A 28 0.24 -6.38 -4.42
C ARG A 28 0.28 -4.93 -4.95
N LEU A 29 1.37 -4.56 -5.65
CA LEU A 29 1.51 -3.25 -6.31
C LEU A 29 0.52 -3.11 -7.47
N ALA A 30 0.34 -4.15 -8.28
CA ALA A 30 -0.60 -4.15 -9.40
C ALA A 30 -2.07 -4.15 -8.94
N LEU A 31 -2.36 -4.72 -7.75
CA LEU A 31 -3.67 -4.62 -7.12
C LEU A 31 -3.95 -3.22 -6.57
N THR A 32 -2.97 -2.61 -5.90
CA THR A 32 -3.04 -1.23 -5.42
C THR A 32 -3.30 -0.27 -6.58
N HIS A 33 -2.50 -0.36 -7.64
CA HIS A 33 -2.69 0.49 -8.82
C HIS A 33 -4.06 0.30 -9.48
N SER A 34 -4.56 -0.95 -9.54
CA SER A 34 -5.91 -1.23 -10.03
C SER A 34 -6.96 -0.47 -9.24
N LEU A 35 -6.92 -0.49 -7.91
CA LEU A 35 -7.87 0.27 -7.09
C LEU A 35 -7.72 1.78 -7.27
N VAL A 36 -6.50 2.31 -7.30
CA VAL A 36 -6.24 3.74 -7.56
C VAL A 36 -6.88 4.19 -8.88
N LEU A 37 -6.85 3.36 -9.92
CA LEU A 37 -7.54 3.63 -11.19
C LEU A 37 -9.06 3.59 -11.05
N HIS A 38 -9.61 2.53 -10.44
CA HIS A 38 -11.06 2.32 -10.38
C HIS A 38 -11.77 3.27 -9.40
N TYR A 39 -11.08 3.76 -8.36
CA TYR A 39 -11.56 4.86 -7.51
C TYR A 39 -11.43 6.24 -8.18
N GLY A 40 -10.74 6.34 -9.32
CA GLY A 40 -10.54 7.61 -10.02
C GLY A 40 -9.49 8.53 -9.39
N LEU A 41 -8.72 8.06 -8.40
CA LEU A 41 -7.70 8.86 -7.70
C LEU A 41 -6.61 9.37 -8.65
N TYR A 42 -6.31 8.62 -9.72
CA TYR A 42 -5.36 9.03 -10.76
C TYR A 42 -5.67 10.38 -11.40
N LYS A 43 -6.95 10.82 -11.38
CA LYS A 43 -7.37 12.11 -11.94
C LYS A 43 -6.89 13.30 -11.11
N LYS A 44 -6.47 13.08 -9.87
CA LYS A 44 -5.96 14.09 -8.92
C LYS A 44 -4.44 14.07 -8.82
N MET A 45 -3.76 13.26 -9.63
CA MET A 45 -2.31 13.05 -9.57
C MET A 45 -1.68 13.14 -10.96
N ILE A 46 -0.38 13.42 -11.00
CA ILE A 46 0.43 13.25 -12.20
C ILE A 46 1.07 11.86 -12.14
N VAL A 47 0.65 10.96 -13.03
CA VAL A 47 1.11 9.58 -13.06
C VAL A 47 2.33 9.46 -13.98
N PHE A 48 3.41 8.91 -13.46
CA PHE A 48 4.66 8.70 -14.19
C PHE A 48 5.03 7.21 -14.26
N LYS A 49 5.57 6.78 -15.40
CA LYS A 49 6.39 5.56 -15.45
C LYS A 49 7.78 5.92 -14.89
N PRO A 50 8.28 5.22 -13.86
CA PRO A 50 9.55 5.58 -13.23
C PRO A 50 10.76 5.30 -14.13
N TYR A 51 11.85 6.01 -13.87
CA TYR A 51 13.17 5.69 -14.41
C TYR A 51 13.71 4.40 -13.77
N GLN A 52 14.37 3.55 -14.55
CA GLN A 52 15.06 2.36 -14.04
C GLN A 52 16.45 2.75 -13.55
N ALA A 53 16.66 2.66 -12.23
CA ALA A 53 17.94 2.99 -11.62
C ALA A 53 19.08 2.10 -12.15
N SER A 54 20.22 2.72 -12.47
CA SER A 54 21.41 2.03 -12.93
C SER A 54 22.22 1.47 -11.76
N GLN A 55 23.19 0.60 -12.04
CA GLN A 55 24.14 0.12 -11.04
C GLN A 55 24.93 1.25 -10.38
N HIS A 56 25.24 2.31 -11.14
CA HIS A 56 25.92 3.50 -10.64
C HIS A 56 25.12 4.22 -9.56
N ASP A 57 23.78 4.29 -9.71
CA ASP A 57 22.90 4.95 -8.76
C ASP A 57 22.84 4.22 -7.41
N MET A 58 22.90 2.88 -7.43
CA MET A 58 22.71 2.04 -6.24
C MET A 58 23.89 2.06 -5.25
N CYS A 59 25.11 2.35 -5.70
CA CYS A 59 26.33 2.24 -4.88
C CYS A 59 26.66 3.51 -4.05
N ARG A 60 25.70 4.41 -3.83
CA ARG A 60 25.97 5.79 -3.36
C ARG A 60 25.86 6.07 -1.85
N PHE A 61 25.46 5.14 -0.98
CA PHE A 61 24.88 5.51 0.33
C PHE A 61 25.30 4.50 1.43
N HIS A 62 25.87 4.84 2.61
CA HIS A 62 25.62 5.95 3.55
C HIS A 62 26.77 6.20 4.59
N SER A 63 26.69 7.33 5.33
CA SER A 63 26.94 7.40 6.79
C SER A 63 25.99 8.41 7.46
N GLU A 64 25.70 8.22 8.76
CA GLU A 64 24.59 8.82 9.54
C GLU A 64 24.93 10.15 10.23
N ASP A 65 23.87 10.92 10.57
CA ASP A 65 23.65 11.64 11.85
C ASP A 65 22.36 12.48 11.72
N TYR A 66 21.19 11.97 12.14
CA TYR A 66 20.50 12.06 13.43
C TYR A 66 19.73 13.38 13.68
N ILE A 67 18.40 13.23 13.79
CA ILE A 67 17.37 14.16 13.26
C ILE A 67 16.78 15.14 14.29
N ASP A 68 17.14 15.09 15.57
CA ASP A 68 16.42 15.92 16.56
C ASP A 68 16.96 17.37 16.71
N PHE A 69 17.99 17.74 15.95
CA PHE A 69 18.42 19.14 15.70
C PHE A 69 17.87 19.71 14.36
N TYR A 70 17.23 18.89 13.53
CA TYR A 70 17.55 18.87 12.09
C TYR A 70 16.73 19.77 11.17
N GLN A 71 15.55 20.27 11.59
CA GLN A 71 14.66 21.09 10.75
C GLN A 71 14.58 20.58 9.28
N PRO A 72 13.99 19.38 9.05
CA PRO A 72 14.06 18.73 7.75
C PRO A 72 13.40 19.58 6.66
N THR A 73 14.10 19.80 5.56
CA THR A 73 13.55 20.42 4.35
C THR A 73 12.85 19.41 3.44
N CYS A 74 12.93 18.11 3.76
CA CYS A 74 12.29 16.99 3.07
C CYS A 74 12.05 15.83 4.04
N ILE A 75 10.96 15.10 3.87
CA ILE A 75 10.61 13.89 4.62
C ILE A 75 10.48 12.71 3.66
N VAL A 76 11.05 11.57 4.04
CA VAL A 76 10.79 10.28 3.40
C VAL A 76 10.00 9.42 4.38
N LEU A 77 8.76 9.11 4.06
CA LEU A 77 7.88 8.28 4.88
C LEU A 77 7.74 6.89 4.25
N GLN A 78 8.19 5.88 4.99
CA GLN A 78 8.04 4.48 4.62
C GLN A 78 6.72 3.95 5.21
N CYS A 79 5.80 3.47 4.37
CA CYS A 79 4.48 2.98 4.76
C CYS A 79 4.41 1.44 4.70
N GLY A 80 5.20 0.78 5.55
CA GLY A 80 5.19 -0.68 5.70
C GLY A 80 3.87 -1.20 6.25
N ALA A 81 3.08 -1.86 5.40
CA ALA A 81 1.75 -2.36 5.73
C ALA A 81 1.75 -3.72 6.47
N ASP A 82 2.91 -4.25 6.86
CA ASP A 82 3.03 -5.40 7.76
C ASP A 82 2.77 -5.06 9.23
N SER A 83 2.69 -3.77 9.57
CA SER A 83 2.21 -3.29 10.88
C SER A 83 0.68 -3.41 11.05
N LEU A 84 -0.06 -3.72 9.99
CA LEU A 84 -1.49 -3.96 10.06
C LEU A 84 -1.81 -5.24 10.84
N GLY A 85 -2.99 -5.27 11.46
CA GLY A 85 -3.55 -6.50 12.01
C GLY A 85 -3.60 -7.62 10.96
N CYS A 86 -3.47 -8.86 11.41
CA CYS A 86 -3.63 -10.05 10.56
C CYS A 86 -2.70 -10.08 9.34
N ASP A 87 -1.57 -9.40 9.43
CA ASP A 87 -0.48 -9.61 8.50
C ASP A 87 0.08 -11.03 8.66
N ARG A 88 0.66 -11.58 7.60
CA ARG A 88 1.22 -12.95 7.62
C ARG A 88 2.49 -13.05 8.47
N LEU A 89 3.27 -11.98 8.58
CA LEU A 89 4.54 -11.94 9.33
C LEU A 89 4.49 -10.95 10.50
N GLY A 90 3.79 -9.83 10.33
CA GLY A 90 3.61 -8.84 11.38
C GLY A 90 2.69 -9.32 12.50
N CYS A 91 2.96 -8.81 13.70
CA CYS A 91 2.21 -9.16 14.92
C CYS A 91 1.54 -7.96 15.58
N PHE A 92 1.46 -6.83 14.87
CA PHE A 92 0.73 -5.65 15.33
C PHE A 92 -0.77 -5.78 15.05
N ASN A 93 -1.54 -4.81 15.53
CA ASN A 93 -3.01 -4.84 15.48
C ASN A 93 -3.60 -3.55 14.92
N LEU A 94 -2.87 -2.84 14.05
CA LEU A 94 -3.34 -1.58 13.46
C LEU A 94 -4.47 -1.82 12.46
N SER A 95 -5.42 -0.91 12.43
CA SER A 95 -6.42 -0.82 11.36
C SER A 95 -5.85 -0.03 10.18
N ILE A 96 -6.48 -0.15 9.01
CA ILE A 96 -6.12 0.67 7.83
C ILE A 96 -6.30 2.17 8.14
N ARG A 97 -7.35 2.53 8.89
CA ARG A 97 -7.57 3.91 9.34
C ARG A 97 -6.43 4.40 10.24
N GLY A 98 -6.08 3.63 11.26
CA GLY A 98 -4.99 3.99 12.18
C GLY A 98 -3.62 4.10 11.50
N HIS A 99 -3.36 3.27 10.49
CA HIS A 99 -2.16 3.40 9.67
C HIS A 99 -2.18 4.69 8.82
N GLY A 100 -3.32 5.02 8.22
CA GLY A 100 -3.53 6.25 7.44
C GLY A 100 -3.41 7.54 8.27
N GLU A 101 -3.78 7.52 9.55
CA GLU A 101 -3.61 8.67 10.45
C GLU A 101 -2.14 9.10 10.57
N CYS A 102 -1.18 8.17 10.51
CA CYS A 102 0.25 8.51 10.47
C CYS A 102 0.61 9.29 9.20
N VAL A 103 0.07 8.90 8.04
CA VAL A 103 0.28 9.59 6.76
C VAL A 103 -0.33 10.99 6.80
N GLU A 104 -1.56 11.11 7.29
CA GLU A 104 -2.25 12.41 7.42
C GLU A 104 -1.49 13.36 8.36
N TYR A 105 -1.02 12.85 9.50
CA TYR A 105 -0.23 13.61 10.46
C TYR A 105 1.07 14.13 9.83
N VAL A 106 1.85 13.28 9.16
CA VAL A 106 3.09 13.71 8.51
C VAL A 106 2.82 14.68 7.36
N LYS A 107 1.77 14.45 6.57
CA LYS A 107 1.35 15.37 5.49
C LYS A 107 0.96 16.75 6.01
N SER A 108 0.49 16.86 7.26
CA SER A 108 0.09 18.12 7.89
C SER A 108 1.26 19.10 8.11
N PHE A 109 2.50 18.62 8.15
CA PHE A 109 3.69 19.47 8.31
C PHE A 109 3.99 20.34 7.10
N ASN A 110 3.41 20.06 5.94
CA ASN A 110 3.59 20.82 4.69
C ASN A 110 5.05 20.94 4.22
N ILE A 111 5.86 19.92 4.53
CA ILE A 111 7.23 19.73 4.04
C ILE A 111 7.17 18.82 2.79
N PRO A 112 8.03 19.01 1.78
CA PRO A 112 8.18 18.05 0.68
C PRO A 112 8.25 16.61 1.21
N LEU A 113 7.34 15.76 0.72
CA LEU A 113 7.12 14.42 1.27
C LEU A 113 7.23 13.38 0.15
N LEU A 114 8.19 12.47 0.30
CA LEU A 114 8.27 11.24 -0.49
C LEU A 114 7.65 10.09 0.30
N VAL A 115 6.58 9.49 -0.23
CA VAL A 115 5.93 8.34 0.39
C VAL A 115 6.33 7.07 -0.35
N LEU A 116 6.80 6.08 0.40
CA LEU A 116 7.23 4.78 -0.11
C LEU A 116 6.36 3.66 0.44
N GLY A 117 6.31 2.54 -0.27
CA GLY A 117 5.73 1.30 0.26
C GLY A 117 6.64 0.63 1.30
N GLY A 118 6.63 -0.69 1.33
CA GLY A 118 7.34 -1.42 2.38
C GLY A 118 7.03 -2.90 2.47
N GLY A 119 7.15 -3.46 3.68
CA GLY A 119 6.57 -4.76 4.02
C GLY A 119 5.05 -4.80 3.87
N GLY A 120 4.45 -5.96 4.14
CA GLY A 120 3.03 -6.23 3.98
C GLY A 120 2.79 -7.49 3.18
N TYR A 121 2.34 -8.53 3.87
CA TYR A 121 2.37 -9.92 3.42
C TYR A 121 0.97 -10.55 3.39
N THR A 122 -0.05 -9.84 3.86
CA THR A 122 -1.45 -10.07 3.51
C THR A 122 -1.85 -9.17 2.33
N VAL A 123 -1.61 -9.66 1.10
CA VAL A 123 -1.68 -8.91 -0.17
C VAL A 123 -2.94 -8.05 -0.34
N ARG A 124 -4.12 -8.58 0.01
CA ARG A 124 -5.39 -7.83 -0.09
C ARG A 124 -5.41 -6.58 0.81
N ASN A 125 -4.88 -6.69 2.03
CA ASN A 125 -4.88 -5.61 3.02
C ASN A 125 -3.85 -4.55 2.68
N VAL A 126 -2.71 -4.95 2.10
CA VAL A 126 -1.74 -4.01 1.54
C VAL A 126 -2.38 -3.15 0.45
N ALA A 127 -3.09 -3.78 -0.49
CA ALA A 127 -3.71 -3.04 -1.59
C ALA A 127 -4.79 -2.07 -1.10
N ARG A 128 -5.61 -2.48 -0.13
CA ARG A 128 -6.60 -1.60 0.53
C ARG A 128 -5.92 -0.43 1.25
N CYS A 129 -4.89 -0.72 2.05
CA CYS A 129 -4.15 0.26 2.85
C CYS A 129 -3.51 1.33 1.99
N TRP A 130 -2.68 0.96 1.03
CA TRP A 130 -2.00 1.93 0.17
C TRP A 130 -2.96 2.71 -0.74
N THR A 131 -4.10 2.12 -1.13
CA THR A 131 -5.16 2.85 -1.85
C THR A 131 -5.78 3.93 -0.96
N TYR A 132 -6.11 3.59 0.28
CA TYR A 132 -6.65 4.55 1.25
C TYR A 132 -5.65 5.67 1.55
N GLU A 133 -4.39 5.35 1.82
CA GLU A 133 -3.35 6.35 2.03
C GLU A 133 -3.15 7.27 0.82
N THR A 134 -3.25 6.71 -0.40
CA THR A 134 -3.23 7.51 -1.63
C THR A 134 -4.39 8.52 -1.63
N SER A 135 -5.58 8.13 -1.19
CA SER A 135 -6.74 9.02 -1.11
C SER A 135 -6.51 10.18 -0.12
N LEU A 136 -5.85 9.92 1.02
CA LEU A 136 -5.45 10.94 2.00
C LEU A 136 -4.41 11.91 1.41
N LEU A 137 -3.45 11.40 0.63
CA LEU A 137 -2.42 12.19 -0.02
C LEU A 137 -3.00 13.15 -1.07
N VAL A 138 -4.03 12.72 -1.82
CA VAL A 138 -4.70 13.55 -2.82
C VAL A 138 -5.89 14.34 -2.30
N GLU A 139 -6.21 14.22 -1.01
CA GLU A 139 -7.34 14.90 -0.35
C GLU A 139 -8.70 14.55 -1.00
N GLU A 140 -8.87 13.28 -1.38
CA GLU A 140 -10.10 12.76 -1.98
C GLU A 140 -10.74 11.71 -1.06
N ALA A 141 -11.98 11.96 -0.67
CA ALA A 141 -12.79 10.96 0.02
C ALA A 141 -13.20 9.86 -0.97
N ILE A 142 -13.07 8.60 -0.56
CA ILE A 142 -13.44 7.43 -1.37
C ILE A 142 -14.55 6.64 -0.69
N SER A 143 -15.38 5.96 -1.49
CA SER A 143 -16.40 5.05 -0.97
C SER A 143 -15.75 3.91 -0.20
N GLU A 144 -16.39 3.49 0.88
CA GLU A 144 -16.01 2.27 1.58
C GLU A 144 -16.20 1.03 0.69
N GLU A 145 -17.16 1.03 -0.21
CA GLU A 145 -17.38 -0.06 -1.17
C GLU A 145 -16.24 -0.14 -2.19
N LEU A 146 -15.72 -1.34 -2.41
CA LEU A 146 -14.68 -1.58 -3.41
C LEU A 146 -15.28 -1.47 -4.82
N PRO A 147 -14.67 -0.68 -5.72
CA PRO A 147 -15.18 -0.54 -7.08
C PRO A 147 -14.95 -1.83 -7.87
N TYR A 148 -15.90 -2.14 -8.76
CA TYR A 148 -15.78 -3.29 -9.65
C TYR A 148 -14.51 -3.19 -10.48
N SER A 149 -13.68 -4.24 -10.44
CA SER A 149 -12.49 -4.37 -11.28
C SER A 149 -12.32 -5.83 -11.69
N GLY A 150 -11.65 -6.10 -12.82
CA GLY A 150 -11.35 -7.48 -13.24
C GLY A 150 -10.51 -8.28 -12.22
N LYS A 151 -9.95 -7.60 -11.21
CA LYS A 151 -9.17 -8.19 -10.12
C LYS A 151 -9.91 -8.22 -8.78
N ILE A 152 -11.18 -7.80 -8.74
CA ILE A 152 -11.96 -7.63 -7.50
C ILE A 152 -12.06 -8.93 -6.67
N HIS A 153 -12.09 -10.09 -7.33
CA HIS A 153 -12.05 -11.41 -6.68
C HIS A 153 -10.83 -11.59 -5.76
N PHE A 154 -9.68 -11.01 -6.09
CA PHE A 154 -8.48 -11.08 -5.24
C PHE A 154 -8.56 -10.16 -4.01
N MET A 155 -9.54 -9.26 -3.99
CA MET A 155 -9.67 -8.17 -3.03
C MET A 155 -10.91 -8.32 -2.12
N MET A 156 -11.91 -9.10 -2.54
CA MET A 156 -13.10 -9.43 -1.76
C MET A 156 -12.93 -10.80 -1.08
N PRO A 157 -13.07 -10.91 0.25
CA PRO A 157 -13.48 -12.17 0.86
C PRO A 157 -14.94 -12.50 0.46
N PRO A 158 -15.42 -13.73 0.75
CA PRO A 158 -16.67 -14.25 0.19
C PRO A 158 -17.94 -13.43 0.49
N GLN A 159 -17.92 -12.47 1.43
CA GLN A 159 -19.10 -11.72 1.86
C GLN A 159 -18.75 -10.27 2.26
N GLY A 160 -19.13 -9.28 1.44
CA GLY A 160 -19.51 -7.94 1.89
C GLY A 160 -18.45 -6.99 2.47
N ASP A 161 -17.20 -7.05 2.03
CA ASP A 161 -16.09 -6.28 2.64
C ASP A 161 -15.83 -4.90 2.00
N THR A 162 -15.47 -3.91 2.84
CA THR A 162 -15.13 -2.53 2.45
C THR A 162 -13.61 -2.30 2.40
N ILE A 163 -13.16 -1.19 1.81
CA ILE A 163 -11.74 -0.78 1.81
C ILE A 163 -11.18 -0.53 3.22
N LEU A 164 -12.04 -0.27 4.19
CA LEU A 164 -11.67 0.02 5.59
C LEU A 164 -12.04 -1.11 6.54
N THR A 165 -12.47 -2.27 6.02
CA THR A 165 -12.69 -3.45 6.87
C THR A 165 -11.44 -3.71 7.70
N SER A 166 -11.66 -3.83 9.01
CA SER A 166 -10.64 -4.21 9.98
C SER A 166 -9.98 -5.53 9.53
N PRO A 167 -8.65 -5.59 9.44
CA PRO A 167 -7.95 -6.82 9.06
C PRO A 167 -8.30 -8.05 9.93
N GLN A 168 -8.82 -7.83 11.14
CA GLN A 168 -9.27 -8.84 12.09
C GLN A 168 -10.54 -9.58 11.62
N ASN A 169 -11.43 -8.92 10.86
CA ASN A 169 -12.61 -9.57 10.28
C ASN A 169 -12.26 -10.61 9.21
N ASP A 170 -11.03 -10.58 8.68
CA ASP A 170 -10.55 -11.58 7.74
C ASP A 170 -10.20 -12.94 8.39
N LEU A 171 -10.02 -13.01 9.72
CA LEU A 171 -9.64 -14.24 10.42
C LEU A 171 -10.78 -15.24 10.57
N VAL A 172 -12.03 -14.77 10.68
CA VAL A 172 -13.23 -15.60 10.84
C VAL A 172 -13.37 -16.60 9.68
N TRP A 173 -12.82 -16.28 8.51
CA TRP A 173 -12.89 -17.14 7.33
C TRP A 173 -11.87 -18.27 7.29
N ARG A 174 -10.70 -18.15 7.95
CA ARG A 174 -9.73 -19.26 7.99
C ARG A 174 -10.25 -20.46 8.77
N GLU A 175 -11.17 -20.23 9.72
CA GLU A 175 -11.81 -21.31 10.50
C GLU A 175 -13.02 -21.92 9.79
N ILE A 176 -13.58 -21.26 8.77
CA ILE A 176 -14.80 -21.70 8.05
C ILE A 176 -14.49 -22.25 6.66
N ALA A 177 -13.33 -21.92 6.06
CA ALA A 177 -12.90 -22.51 4.80
C ALA A 177 -12.64 -24.02 4.98
N PRO A 178 -13.34 -24.92 4.26
CA PRO A 178 -13.09 -26.35 4.38
C PRO A 178 -11.64 -26.64 4.01
N SER A 179 -10.97 -27.39 4.87
CA SER A 179 -9.60 -27.85 4.67
C SER A 179 -9.50 -28.61 3.35
N GLY A 180 -8.92 -27.97 2.34
CA GLY A 180 -8.31 -28.60 1.17
C GLY A 180 -9.26 -29.39 0.26
N SER A 181 -9.58 -28.82 -0.90
CA SER A 181 -9.62 -29.61 -2.13
C SER A 181 -8.42 -29.21 -2.98
N SER A 182 -7.43 -30.11 -3.03
CA SER A 182 -6.42 -30.17 -4.09
C SER A 182 -7.13 -30.18 -5.44
N ALA A 183 -6.70 -29.32 -6.36
CA ALA A 183 -7.00 -29.49 -7.77
C ALA A 183 -5.67 -29.49 -8.52
N ASP A 184 -5.37 -30.66 -9.08
CA ASP A 184 -4.50 -30.85 -10.24
C ASP A 184 -4.91 -29.94 -11.42
#